data_AF-A0A918FTD2-F1
#
_entry.id   AF-A0A918FTD2-F1
#
_cell.length_a   1.000
_cell.length_b   1.000
_cell.length_c   1.000
_cell.angle_alpha   90.00
_cell.angle_beta   90.00
_cell.angle_gamma   90.00
#
_symmetry.space_group_name_H-M   'P 1'
#
loop_
_entity.id
_entity.type
_entity.pdbx_description
1 polymer ?
#
loop_
_entity_poly.entity_id
_entity_poly.type
_entity_poly.pdbx_seq_one_letter_code
_entity_poly.pdbx_strand_id
1 'polypeptide(L)'
;MSITAPVLSAVGPVRAGQLWQDMAPDMVDRERMLRVVAVGATHADCVVERDNRPGAAGRKARPLALRRFATSAFTLIEDVVDDADQLVYARFLAAMTDVQGGSPSPVEYATAALRVHKELTAEAAKGQG
;
A
#
# COMPACT_ATOMS: atom_id res chain seq x y z
N MET A 1 -21.03 -25.67 17.06
CA MET A 1 -20.01 -25.37 16.03
C MET A 1 -20.22 -23.93 15.61
N SER A 2 -19.40 -23.01 16.12
CA SER A 2 -19.51 -21.59 15.77
C SER A 2 -18.58 -21.28 14.61
N ILE A 3 -19.16 -20.96 13.46
CA ILE A 3 -18.44 -20.44 12.30
C ILE A 3 -18.14 -18.97 12.61
N THR A 4 -16.89 -18.68 12.98
CA THR A 4 -16.43 -17.30 13.10
C THR A 4 -16.30 -16.73 11.69
N ALA A 5 -17.21 -15.82 11.32
CA ALA A 5 -17.08 -15.08 10.08
C ALA A 5 -15.73 -14.34 10.08
N PRO A 6 -14.96 -14.37 8.98
CA PRO A 6 -13.72 -13.60 8.91
C PRO A 6 -14.09 -12.12 8.99
N VAL A 7 -13.52 -11.43 9.97
CA VAL A 7 -13.49 -9.97 9.96
C VAL A 7 -12.68 -9.59 8.72
N LEU A 8 -13.38 -9.14 7.67
CA LEU A 8 -12.76 -8.52 6.50
C LEU A 8 -12.02 -7.29 7.00
N SER A 9 -10.72 -7.43 7.23
CA SER A 9 -9.85 -6.26 7.30
C SER A 9 -9.92 -5.62 5.92
N ALA A 10 -10.26 -4.33 5.86
CA ALA A 10 -10.31 -3.57 4.61
C ALA A 10 -8.93 -3.45 3.93
N VAL A 11 -7.88 -3.83 4.66
CA VAL A 11 -6.51 -3.91 4.21
C VAL A 11 -6.26 -5.37 3.82
N GLY A 12 -5.78 -5.62 2.60
CA GLY A 12 -5.48 -6.97 2.11
C GLY A 12 -4.44 -7.74 2.94
N PRO A 13 -3.91 -8.86 2.44
CA PRO A 13 -2.88 -9.60 3.17
C PRO A 13 -1.66 -8.72 3.47
N VAL A 14 -1.01 -8.95 4.61
CA VAL A 14 0.24 -8.26 4.95
C VAL A 14 1.32 -8.62 3.95
N ARG A 15 1.99 -7.61 3.37
CA ARG A 15 3.02 -7.75 2.33
C ARG A 15 4.30 -7.06 2.76
N ALA A 16 5.44 -7.58 2.30
CA ALA A 16 6.72 -6.90 2.47
C ALA A 16 6.70 -5.56 1.71
N GLY A 17 7.17 -4.49 2.35
CA GLY A 17 7.14 -3.12 1.83
C GLY A 17 6.03 -2.25 2.44
N GLN A 18 4.99 -2.83 3.03
CA GLN A 18 3.92 -2.06 3.68
C GLN A 18 4.43 -1.28 4.91
N LEU A 19 3.90 -0.07 5.12
CA LEU A 19 4.12 0.72 6.32
C LEU A 19 2.90 0.68 7.22
N TRP A 20 3.11 0.31 8.48
CA TRP A 20 2.06 0.22 9.48
C TRP A 20 2.38 1.11 10.69
N GLN A 21 1.39 1.84 11.18
CA GLN A 21 1.48 2.53 12.47
C GLN A 21 1.06 1.59 13.59
N ASP A 22 1.86 1.54 14.67
CA ASP A 22 1.50 0.84 15.89
C ASP A 22 0.59 1.72 16.76
N MET A 23 -0.65 1.26 16.92
CA MET A 23 -1.71 1.92 17.67
C MET A 23 -1.97 1.24 19.02
N ALA A 24 -1.07 0.37 19.49
CA ALA A 24 -1.16 -0.16 20.85
C ALA A 24 -1.14 0.99 21.87
N PRO A 25 -1.88 0.92 22.98
CA PRO A 25 -2.01 2.04 23.93
C PRO A 25 -0.67 2.60 24.44
N ASP A 26 0.36 1.77 24.57
CA ASP A 26 1.72 2.16 24.99
C ASP A 26 2.60 2.70 23.85
N MET A 27 2.10 2.70 22.61
CA MET A 27 2.80 3.06 21.38
C MET A 27 2.19 4.25 20.64
N VAL A 28 0.92 4.59 20.88
CA VAL A 28 0.22 5.70 20.19
C VAL A 28 1.01 7.00 20.29
N ASP A 29 1.42 7.41 21.50
CA ASP A 29 2.16 8.67 21.71
C ASP A 29 3.56 8.68 21.09
N ARG A 30 4.09 7.50 20.76
CA ARG A 30 5.40 7.35 20.11
C ARG A 30 5.32 7.47 18.60
N GLU A 31 4.11 7.47 18.03
CA GLU A 31 3.87 7.50 16.58
C GLU A 31 4.75 6.48 15.83
N ARG A 32 4.88 5.27 16.38
CA ARG A 32 5.81 4.28 15.85
C ARG A 32 5.31 3.75 14.50
N MET A 33 6.13 3.90 13.47
CA MET A 33 5.93 3.37 12.14
C MET A 33 6.84 2.17 11.90
N LEU A 34 6.26 1.09 11.39
CA LEU A 34 6.90 -0.20 11.18
C LEU A 34 6.81 -0.56 9.69
N ARG A 35 7.97 -0.65 9.04
CA ARG A 35 8.09 -1.16 7.68
C ARG A 35 8.21 -2.67 7.73
N VAL A 36 7.30 -3.37 7.05
CA VAL A 36 7.41 -4.83 6.89
C VAL A 36 8.56 -5.12 5.93
N VAL A 37 9.55 -5.88 6.37
CA VAL A 37 10.71 -6.25 5.53
C VAL A 37 10.61 -7.67 4.99
N ALA A 38 9.94 -8.56 5.71
CA ALA A 38 9.69 -9.93 5.26
C ALA A 38 8.40 -10.46 5.90
N VAL A 39 7.73 -11.37 5.20
CA VAL A 39 6.51 -12.05 5.66
C VAL A 39 6.76 -13.54 5.65
N GLY A 40 6.71 -14.18 6.81
CA GLY A 40 6.70 -15.63 6.96
C GLY A 40 5.28 -16.19 7.03
N ALA A 41 5.17 -17.48 7.34
CA ALA A 41 3.86 -18.17 7.36
C ALA A 41 2.86 -17.60 8.38
N THR A 42 3.33 -17.13 9.53
CA THR A 42 2.47 -16.64 10.63
C THR A 42 2.91 -15.32 11.23
N HIS A 43 4.09 -14.82 10.86
CA HIS A 43 4.69 -13.61 11.41
C HIS A 43 5.31 -12.74 10.32
N ALA A 44 5.33 -11.43 10.54
CA ALA A 44 6.06 -10.45 9.76
C ALA A 44 7.29 -9.97 10.54
N ASP A 45 8.40 -9.85 9.85
CA ASP A 45 9.57 -9.14 10.32
C ASP A 45 9.43 -7.67 9.93
N CYS A 46 9.67 -6.78 10.89
CA CYS A 46 9.53 -5.35 10.70
C CYS A 46 10.77 -4.59 11.17
N VAL A 47 11.04 -3.47 10.53
CA VAL A 47 12.00 -2.47 10.99
C VAL A 47 11.24 -1.22 11.41
N VAL A 48 11.68 -0.59 12.50
CA VAL A 48 11.15 0.70 12.93
C VAL A 48 11.63 1.76 11.95
N GLU A 49 10.73 2.28 11.13
CA GLU A 49 11.07 3.34 10.17
C GLU A 49 11.09 4.70 10.86
N ARG A 50 10.09 4.96 11.70
CA ARG A 50 9.95 6.19 12.49
C ARG A 50 9.46 5.85 13.88
N ASP A 51 9.96 6.55 14.88
CA ASP A 51 9.52 6.46 16.28
C ASP A 51 9.98 7.74 16.98
N ASN A 52 9.08 8.37 17.73
CA ASN A 52 9.41 9.59 18.48
C ASN A 52 10.38 9.33 19.64
N ARG A 53 10.63 8.06 20.01
CA ARG A 53 11.68 7.70 20.94
C ARG A 53 13.07 7.79 20.27
N PRO A 54 14.01 8.57 20.83
CA PRO A 54 15.36 8.68 20.29
C PRO A 54 16.07 7.33 20.14
N GLY A 55 16.74 7.15 19.00
CA GLY A 55 17.57 5.97 18.72
C GLY A 55 16.82 4.67 18.43
N ALA A 56 15.49 4.72 18.27
CA ALA A 56 14.67 3.54 17.95
C ALA A 56 14.55 3.28 16.44
N ALA A 57 14.61 4.31 15.60
CA ALA A 57 14.58 4.17 14.14
C ALA A 57 15.73 3.28 13.63
N GLY A 58 15.45 2.50 12.58
CA GLY A 58 16.35 1.52 11.98
C GLY A 58 16.49 0.20 12.75
N ARG A 59 15.92 0.08 13.97
CA ARG A 59 15.98 -1.18 14.74
C ARG A 59 14.96 -2.18 14.24
N LYS A 60 15.33 -3.46 14.24
CA LYS A 60 14.37 -4.55 14.04
C LYS A 60 13.40 -4.62 15.22
N ALA A 61 12.11 -4.66 14.91
CA ALA A 61 11.09 -5.00 15.88
C ALA A 61 11.13 -6.52 16.18
N ARG A 62 10.50 -6.93 17.28
CA ARG A 62 10.22 -8.37 17.47
C ARG A 62 9.25 -8.84 16.38
N PRO A 63 9.36 -10.09 15.89
CA PRO A 63 8.43 -10.62 14.90
C PRO A 63 6.97 -10.45 15.34
N LEU A 64 6.14 -9.93 14.45
CA LEU A 64 4.74 -9.61 14.74
C LEU A 64 3.82 -10.64 14.09
N ALA A 65 2.93 -11.24 14.87
CA ALA A 65 1.96 -12.19 14.34
C ALA A 65 1.02 -11.50 13.33
N LEU A 66 0.86 -12.09 12.14
CA LEU A 66 0.12 -11.47 11.02
C LEU A 66 -1.31 -11.08 11.40
N ARG A 67 -1.97 -11.92 12.20
CA ARG A 67 -3.33 -11.65 12.70
C ARG A 67 -3.48 -10.32 13.46
N ARG A 68 -2.40 -9.75 14.01
CA ARG A 68 -2.45 -8.49 14.75
C ARG A 68 -2.66 -7.30 13.83
N PHE A 69 -2.15 -7.34 12.60
CA PHE A 69 -2.31 -6.26 11.62
C PHE A 69 -3.77 -6.07 11.18
N ALA A 70 -4.61 -7.10 11.34
CA ALA A 70 -6.05 -7.02 11.11
C ALA A 70 -6.85 -6.43 12.29
N THR A 71 -6.19 -6.00 13.36
CA THR A 71 -6.82 -5.43 14.56
C THR A 71 -6.58 -3.93 14.66
N SER A 72 -7.33 -3.24 15.52
CA SER A 72 -7.15 -1.80 15.80
C SER A 72 -5.80 -1.43 16.41
N ALA A 73 -4.97 -2.41 16.79
CA ALA A 73 -3.62 -2.17 17.27
C ALA A 73 -2.67 -1.73 16.14
N PHE A 74 -3.07 -1.82 14.88
CA PHE A 74 -2.27 -1.36 13.75
C PHE A 74 -3.13 -0.65 12.71
N THR A 75 -2.57 0.40 12.12
CA THR A 75 -3.18 1.13 11.00
C THR A 75 -2.24 1.05 9.81
N LEU A 76 -2.73 0.60 8.65
CA LEU A 76 -1.94 0.66 7.42
C LEU A 76 -1.81 2.13 6.99
N ILE A 77 -0.58 2.57 6.78
CA ILE A 77 -0.25 3.93 6.32
C ILE A 77 0.12 3.91 4.84
N GLU A 78 0.91 2.93 4.41
CA GLU A 78 1.30 2.77 3.00
C GLU A 78 1.14 1.31 2.59
N ASP A 79 0.35 1.08 1.54
CA ASP A 79 0.28 -0.23 0.89
C ASP A 79 1.40 -0.41 -0.14
N VAL A 80 1.63 -1.65 -0.54
CA VAL A 80 2.54 -1.99 -1.64
C VAL A 80 1.76 -1.85 -2.95
N VAL A 81 2.32 -1.07 -3.88
CA VAL A 81 1.81 -1.00 -5.25
C VAL A 81 2.23 -2.28 -5.97
N ASP A 82 1.26 -3.04 -6.46
CA ASP A 82 1.54 -4.24 -7.25
C ASP A 82 2.29 -3.87 -8.54
N ASP A 83 3.22 -4.70 -9.01
CA ASP A 83 4.02 -4.40 -10.22
C ASP A 83 3.13 -4.16 -11.46
N ALA A 84 1.97 -4.83 -11.52
CA ALA A 84 0.95 -4.58 -12.54
C ALA A 84 0.39 -3.15 -12.46
N ASP A 85 0.17 -2.63 -11.24
CA ASP A 85 -0.30 -1.28 -11.01
C ASP A 85 0.78 -0.24 -11.33
N GLN A 86 2.07 -0.58 -11.12
CA GLN A 86 3.18 0.28 -11.54
C GLN A 86 3.23 0.44 -13.07
N LEU A 87 3.03 -0.65 -13.82
CA LEU A 87 2.98 -0.58 -15.27
C LEU A 87 1.80 0.27 -15.76
N VAL A 88 0.63 0.09 -15.13
CA VAL A 88 -0.56 0.90 -15.41
C VAL A 88 -0.29 2.38 -15.11
N TYR A 89 0.28 2.68 -13.94
CA TYR A 89 0.66 4.04 -13.54
C TYR A 89 1.66 4.67 -14.51
N ALA A 90 2.68 3.93 -14.97
CA ALA A 90 3.64 4.41 -15.95
C ALA A 90 2.99 4.76 -17.29
N ARG A 91 1.97 4.00 -17.74
CA ARG A 91 1.20 4.32 -18.95
C ARG A 91 0.41 5.62 -18.79
N PHE A 92 -0.21 5.84 -17.63
CA PHE A 92 -0.90 7.10 -17.34
C PHE A 92 0.07 8.29 -17.33
N LEU A 93 1.21 8.16 -16.66
CA LEU A 93 2.24 9.20 -16.64
C LEU A 93 2.74 9.54 -18.04
N ALA A 94 3.10 8.53 -18.84
CA ALA A 94 3.58 8.72 -20.20
C ALA A 94 2.55 9.48 -21.06
N ALA A 95 1.26 9.10 -20.98
CA ALA A 95 0.22 9.79 -21.71
C ALA A 95 0.02 11.24 -21.28
N MET A 96 0.19 11.55 -19.98
CA MET A 96 0.11 12.93 -19.48
C MET A 96 1.35 13.74 -19.89
N THR A 97 2.55 13.16 -19.89
CA THR A 97 3.78 13.86 -20.33
C THR A 97 3.83 14.11 -21.83
N ASP A 98 3.14 13.30 -22.63
CA ASP A 98 3.04 13.48 -24.07
C ASP A 98 2.11 14.62 -24.48
N VAL A 99 1.36 15.22 -23.54
CA VAL A 99 0.50 16.38 -23.80
C VAL A 99 1.38 17.57 -24.17
N GLN A 100 1.34 17.95 -25.45
CA GLN A 100 2.13 19.03 -26.02
C GLN A 100 1.57 20.41 -25.65
N GLY A 101 2.46 21.39 -25.46
CA GLY A 101 2.11 22.79 -25.21
C GLY A 101 2.93 23.40 -24.07
N GLY A 102 3.14 24.71 -24.09
CA GLY A 102 3.93 25.40 -23.07
C GLY A 102 3.27 25.51 -21.69
N SER A 103 1.95 25.28 -21.61
CA SER A 103 1.18 25.28 -20.36
C SER A 103 -0.14 24.52 -20.56
N PRO A 104 -0.12 23.18 -20.67
CA PRO A 104 -1.33 22.40 -20.88
C PRO A 104 -2.31 22.57 -19.71
N SER A 105 -3.60 22.63 -20.03
CA SER A 105 -4.68 22.76 -19.07
C SER A 105 -4.96 21.45 -18.33
N PRO A 106 -5.54 21.49 -17.12
CA PRO A 106 -5.95 20.28 -16.39
C PRO A 106 -6.88 19.35 -17.20
N VAL A 107 -7.72 19.91 -18.08
CA VAL A 107 -8.63 19.15 -18.94
C VAL A 107 -7.88 18.32 -19.98
N GLU A 108 -6.77 18.82 -20.51
CA GLU A 108 -5.96 18.10 -21.49
C GLU A 108 -5.26 16.89 -20.86
N TYR A 109 -4.69 17.06 -19.66
CA TYR A 109 -4.15 15.93 -18.89
C TYR A 109 -5.21 14.89 -18.54
N ALA A 110 -6.39 15.33 -18.09
CA ALA A 110 -7.50 14.43 -17.77
C ALA A 110 -7.99 13.65 -19.01
N THR A 111 -8.00 14.29 -20.18
CA THR A 111 -8.37 13.66 -21.46
C THR A 111 -7.35 12.59 -21.86
N ALA A 112 -6.05 12.90 -21.72
CA ALA A 112 -4.98 11.95 -22.01
C ALA A 112 -5.03 10.73 -21.07
N ALA A 113 -5.25 10.95 -19.77
CA ALA A 113 -5.43 9.87 -18.80
C ALA A 113 -6.69 9.03 -19.12
N LEU A 114 -7.82 9.66 -19.42
CA LEU A 114 -9.06 8.95 -19.75
C LEU A 114 -8.92 8.04 -20.98
N ARG A 115 -8.10 8.44 -21.96
CA ARG A 115 -7.79 7.59 -23.12
C ARG A 115 -7.10 6.29 -22.68
N VAL A 116 -6.04 6.38 -21.88
CA VAL A 116 -5.32 5.21 -21.35
C VAL A 116 -6.25 4.30 -20.55
N HIS A 117 -7.11 4.89 -19.71
CA HIS A 117 -8.10 4.12 -18.95
C HIS A 117 -9.03 3.29 -19.85
N LYS A 118 -9.52 3.89 -20.95
CA LYS A 118 -10.38 3.19 -21.93
C LYS A 118 -9.64 2.08 -22.66
N GLU A 119 -8.39 2.30 -23.04
CA GLU A 119 -7.54 1.30 -23.70
C GLU A 119 -7.29 0.09 -22.79
N LEU A 120 -6.89 0.33 -21.54
CA LEU A 120 -6.69 -0.71 -20.54
C LEU A 120 -7.96 -1.51 -20.26
N THR A 121 -9.10 -0.83 -20.18
CA THR A 121 -10.41 -1.48 -19.98
C THR A 121 -10.76 -2.40 -21.16
N ALA A 122 -10.48 -1.97 -22.39
CA ALA A 122 -10.70 -2.77 -23.58
C ALA A 122 -9.73 -3.97 -23.68
N GLU A 123 -8.47 -3.81 -23.26
CA GLU A 123 -7.49 -4.90 -23.16
C GLU A 123 -7.96 -5.97 -22.17
N ALA A 124 -8.39 -5.55 -20.97
CA ALA A 124 -8.90 -6.44 -19.94
C ALA A 124 -10.13 -7.24 -20.40
N ALA A 125 -11.05 -6.61 -21.16
CA ALA A 125 -12.23 -7.28 -21.69
C ALA A 125 -11.90 -8.36 -22.74
N LYS A 126 -10.79 -8.22 -23.49
CA LYS A 126 -10.36 -9.20 -24.49
C LYS A 126 -9.67 -10.42 -23.90
N GLY A 127 -9.06 -10.28 -22.71
CA GLY A 127 -8.37 -11.40 -22.03
C GLY A 127 -9.30 -12.36 -21.28
N GLN A 128 -10.61 -12.11 -21.26
CA GLN A 128 -11.61 -12.88 -20.51
C GLN A 128 -12.51 -13.78 -21.39
N GLY A 129 -12.27 -13.83 -22.71
CA GLY A 129 -12.98 -14.69 -23.67
C GLY A 129 -12.06 -15.73 -24.28
#